data_AF-A0A090ZH34-F1
#
_entry.id   AF-A0A090ZH34-F1
#
_cell.length_a   1.000
_cell.length_b   1.000
_cell.length_c   1.000
_cell.angle_alpha   90.00
_cell.angle_beta   90.00
_cell.angle_gamma   90.00
#
_symmetry.space_group_name_H-M   'P 1'
#
loop_
_entity.id
_entity.type
_entity.pdbx_description
1 polymer ?
#
loop_
_entity_poly.entity_id
_entity_poly.type
_entity_poly.pdbx_seq_one_letter_code
_entity_poly.pdbx_strand_id
1 'polypeptide(L)' 'MGVRGHFDEVAEKIQTMLADMKYGSITIVVQDGKVIQLEKSEKVRLK' A
#
# COMPACT_ATOMS: atom_id res chain seq x y z
N MET A 1 -9.42 13.82 -16.60
CA MET A 1 -9.76 12.80 -15.58
C MET A 1 -8.78 12.98 -14.43
N GLY A 2 -9.28 13.42 -13.28
CA GLY A 2 -8.45 13.94 -12.19
C GLY A 2 -7.73 12.85 -11.40
N VAL A 3 -6.57 13.22 -10.86
CA VAL A 3 -5.64 12.47 -10.00
C VAL A 3 -6.30 11.66 -8.86
N ARG A 4 -7.56 11.96 -8.52
CA ARG A 4 -8.32 11.32 -7.43
C ARG A 4 -8.66 9.84 -7.66
N GLY A 5 -8.92 9.40 -8.88
CA GLY A 5 -9.34 8.00 -9.13
C GLY A 5 -8.24 6.97 -8.83
N HIS A 6 -6.99 7.34 -9.11
CA HIS A 6 -5.85 6.44 -8.94
C HIS A 6 -5.45 6.22 -7.47
N PHE A 7 -5.85 7.13 -6.58
CA PHE A 7 -5.59 7.03 -5.14
C PHE A 7 -6.54 6.04 -4.47
N ASP A 8 -7.80 6.00 -4.92
CA ASP A 8 -8.85 5.15 -4.37
C ASP A 8 -8.55 3.67 -4.64
N GLU A 9 -8.18 3.32 -5.88
CA GLU A 9 -7.79 1.96 -6.26
C GLU A 9 -6.57 1.45 -5.50
N VAL A 10 -5.59 2.34 -5.26
CA VAL A 10 -4.38 2.01 -4.49
C VAL A 10 -4.73 1.83 -3.02
N ALA A 11 -5.58 2.69 -2.45
CA ALA A 11 -6.03 2.58 -1.07
C ALA A 11 -6.82 1.29 -0.81
N GLU A 12 -7.70 0.87 -1.72
CA GLU A 12 -8.44 -0.39 -1.62
C GLU A 12 -7.50 -1.61 -1.66
N LYS A 13 -6.53 -1.60 -2.58
CA LYS A 13 -5.50 -2.65 -2.64
C LYS A 13 -4.67 -2.72 -1.36
N ILE A 14 -4.26 -1.57 -0.82
CA ILE A 14 -3.48 -1.51 0.41
C ILE A 14 -4.31 -2.00 1.59
N GLN A 15 -5.58 -1.60 1.70
CA GLN A 15 -6.48 -2.09 2.76
C GLN A 15 -6.64 -3.62 2.70
N THR A 16 -6.81 -4.17 1.51
CA THR A 16 -6.91 -5.62 1.32
C THR A 16 -5.62 -6.34 1.71
N MET A 17 -4.46 -5.78 1.33
CA MET A 17 -3.14 -6.30 1.71
C MET A 17 -2.90 -6.20 3.22
N LEU A 18 -3.28 -5.10 3.86
CA LEU A 18 -3.19 -4.92 5.31
C LEU A 18 -4.12 -5.86 6.08
N ALA A 19 -5.32 -6.13 5.53
CA ALA A 19 -6.28 -7.02 6.15
C ALA A 19 -5.79 -8.47 6.19
N ASP A 20 -5.09 -8.92 5.15
CA ASP A 20 -4.47 -10.26 5.10
C ASP A 20 -3.18 -10.32 5.95
N MET A 21 -2.47 -9.20 6.05
CA MET A 21 -1.18 -9.07 6.72
C MET A 21 -1.33 -8.89 8.24
N LYS A 22 -1.13 -9.97 9.00
CA LYS A 22 -1.19 -9.94 10.48
C LYS A 22 -0.13 -9.07 11.16
N TYR A 23 1.07 -8.96 10.58
CA TYR A 23 2.18 -8.23 11.17
C TYR A 23 3.09 -7.64 10.09
N GLY A 24 3.38 -6.35 10.22
CA GLY A 24 4.46 -5.66 9.51
C GLY A 24 4.10 -4.21 9.15
N SER A 25 4.75 -3.64 8.14
CA SER A 25 4.59 -2.24 7.76
C SER A 25 4.52 -2.05 6.25
N ILE A 26 3.71 -1.09 5.78
CA ILE A 26 3.69 -0.66 4.37
C ILE A 26 4.24 0.76 4.30
N THR A 27 5.29 0.96 3.52
CA THR A 27 5.91 2.26 3.25
C THR A 27 5.51 2.72 1.87
N ILE A 28 4.89 3.90 1.78
CA ILE A 28 4.43 4.49 0.53
C ILE A 28 5.23 5.76 0.29
N VAL A 29 5.88 5.86 -0.86
CA VAL A 29 6.61 7.06 -1.28
C VAL A 29 5.81 7.75 -2.36
N VAL A 30 5.44 9.01 -2.10
CA VAL A 30 4.70 9.87 -3.01
C VAL A 30 5.60 11.03 -3.40
N GLN A 31 5.81 11.21 -4.70
CA GLN A 31 6.59 12.31 -5.26
C GLN A 31 5.82 12.92 -6.44
N ASP A 32 5.81 14.24 -6.55
CA ASP A 32 5.17 14.97 -7.66
C ASP A 32 3.66 14.65 -7.83
N GLY A 33 2.97 14.34 -6.72
CA GLY A 33 1.55 13.95 -6.75
C GLY A 33 1.29 12.55 -7.32
N LYS A 34 2.33 11.73 -7.52
CA LYS A 34 2.24 10.34 -7.98
C LYS A 34 2.87 9.41 -6.95
N VAL A 35 2.28 8.23 -6.77
CA VAL A 35 2.89 7.17 -5.97
C VAL A 35 4.04 6.59 -6.78
N ILE A 36 5.27 6.70 -6.27
CA ILE A 36 6.47 6.21 -6.96
C ILE A 36 6.98 4.89 -6.39
N GLN A 37 6.68 4.59 -5.12
CA GLN A 37 7.13 3.37 -4.46
C GLN A 37 6.11 2.92 -3.43
N LEU A 38 5.90 1.60 -3.37
CA LEU A 38 5.06 0.95 -2.39
C LEU A 38 5.81 -0.29 -1.92
N GLU A 39 6.39 -0.20 -0.72
CA GLU A 39 7.09 -1.30 -0.07
C GLU A 39 6.18 -1.94 0.97
N LYS A 40 5.98 -3.25 0.86
CA LYS A 40 5.33 -4.06 1.90
C LYS A 40 6.38 -4.87 2.64
N SER A 41 6.50 -4.67 3.94
CA SER A 41 7.33 -5.47 4.83
C SER A 41 6.44 -6.38 5.66
N GLU A 42 6.16 -7.58 5.14
CA GLU A 42 5.37 -8.60 5.82
C GLU A 42 6.27 -9.37 6.80
N LYS A 43 5.95 -9.27 8.10
CA LYS A 43 6.64 -10.00 9.15
C LYS A 43 6.03 -11.39 9.26
N VAL A 44 6.32 -12.25 8.29
CA VAL A 44 5.83 -13.64 8.27
C VAL A 44 6.57 -14.45 9.33
N ARG A 45 5.87 -14.85 10.40
CA ARG A 45 6.32 -15.91 11.30
C ARG A 45 5.88 -17.25 10.70
N LEU A 46 6.79 -17.96 10.04
CA LEU A 46 6.63 -19.42 9.90
C LEU A 46 6.85 -20.04 11.29
N LYS A 47 5.88 -20.80 11.79
CA LYS A 47 6.05 -21.69 12.94
C LYS A 47 6.59 -23.04 12.48
#